data_AF-A0A846CHM1-F1
#
_entry.id   AF-A0A846CHM1-F1
#
_cell.length_a   1.000
_cell.length_b   1.000
_cell.length_c   1.000
_cell.angle_alpha   90.00
_cell.angle_beta   90.00
_cell.angle_gamma   90.00
#
_symmetry.space_group_name_H-M   'P 1'
#
loop_
_entity.id
_entity.type
_entity.pdbx_description
1 polymer ?
#
loop_
_entity_poly.entity_id
_entity_poly.type
_entity_poly.pdbx_seq_one_letter_code
_entity_poly.pdbx_strand_id
1 'polypeptide(L)'
;MEIFPRNQFLIVKSEDLFATPETTVNEVFEFLGVESYQLPQYPQVNQGKYPPISESIRQTMNDYFRPFNQQLEEYLDRKFNWYC
;
A
#
# COMPACT_ATOMS: atom_id res chain seq x y z
N MET A 1 -2.43 14.27 9.98
CA MET A 1 -1.17 15.02 9.73
C MET A 1 -1.31 16.39 10.35
N GLU A 2 -1.52 16.40 11.67
CA GLU A 2 -1.82 17.63 12.43
C GLU A 2 -0.53 18.23 13.04
N ILE A 3 0.44 17.38 13.35
CA ILE A 3 1.74 17.76 13.93
C ILE A 3 2.82 17.85 12.86
N PHE A 4 2.84 16.88 11.94
CA PHE A 4 3.78 16.83 10.82
C PHE A 4 3.06 17.08 9.50
N PRO A 5 3.60 17.91 8.58
CA PRO A 5 3.03 18.14 7.27
C PRO A 5 2.97 16.88 6.40
N ARG A 6 2.03 16.86 5.44
CA ARG A 6 1.77 15.74 4.52
C ARG A 6 3.00 15.27 3.76
N ASN A 7 3.91 16.17 3.41
CA ASN A 7 5.12 15.87 2.65
C ASN A 7 6.20 15.14 3.48
N GLN A 8 6.03 14.99 4.80
CA GLN A 8 6.88 14.14 5.63
C GLN A 8 6.36 12.70 5.75
N PHE A 9 5.33 12.34 4.99
CA PHE A 9 4.81 10.99 4.91
C PHE A 9 4.82 10.51 3.46
N LEU A 10 5.40 9.33 3.25
CA LEU A 10 5.18 8.55 2.05
C LEU A 10 4.25 7.39 2.41
N ILE A 11 3.09 7.30 1.74
CA ILE A 11 2.18 6.16 1.88
C ILE A 11 2.35 5.30 0.63
N VAL A 12 3.04 4.18 0.77
CA VAL A 12 3.23 3.20 -0.30
C VAL A 12 2.09 2.18 -0.25
N LYS A 13 1.48 1.92 -1.40
CA LYS A 13 0.53 0.82 -1.56
C LYS A 13 1.30 -0.47 -1.78
N SER A 14 1.10 -1.47 -0.92
CA SER A 14 1.87 -2.72 -0.97
C SER A 14 1.68 -3.48 -2.28
N GLU A 15 0.50 -3.41 -2.88
CA GLU A 15 0.23 -4.03 -4.19
C GLU A 15 1.10 -3.41 -5.30
N ASP A 16 1.39 -2.11 -5.24
CA ASP A 16 2.28 -1.44 -6.19
C ASP A 16 3.74 -1.88 -5.97
N LEU A 17 4.15 -2.08 -4.71
CA LEU A 17 5.45 -2.67 -4.37
C LEU A 17 5.59 -4.10 -4.93
N PHE A 18 4.52 -4.90 -4.89
CA PHE A 18 4.55 -6.25 -5.41
C PHE A 18 4.49 -6.32 -6.94
N ALA A 19 3.74 -5.42 -7.57
CA ALA A 19 3.57 -5.38 -9.03
C ALA A 19 4.75 -4.69 -9.74
N THR A 20 5.25 -3.60 -9.16
CA THR A 20 6.29 -2.72 -9.71
C THR A 20 7.31 -2.33 -8.63
N PRO A 21 8.08 -3.30 -8.09
CA PRO A 21 8.97 -3.07 -6.96
C PRO A 21 10.06 -2.04 -7.25
N GLU A 22 10.64 -2.06 -8.46
CA GLU A 22 11.68 -1.12 -8.88
C GLU A 22 11.22 0.34 -8.78
N THR A 23 10.09 0.64 -9.42
CA THR A 23 9.47 1.97 -9.40
C THR A 23 9.10 2.41 -7.99
N THR A 24 8.52 1.50 -7.20
CA THR A 24 8.08 1.80 -5.83
C THR A 24 9.26 2.06 -4.89
N VAL A 25 10.34 1.28 -5.02
CA VAL A 25 11.55 1.48 -4.20
C VAL A 25 12.28 2.77 -4.59
N ASN A 26 12.26 3.15 -5.87
CA ASN A 26 12.80 4.45 -6.31
C ASN A 26 12.05 5.63 -5.70
N GLU A 27 10.70 5.57 -5.65
CA GLU A 27 9.90 6.58 -4.96
C GLU A 27 10.31 6.71 -3.47
N VAL A 28 10.61 5.58 -2.81
CA VAL A 28 11.12 5.58 -1.43
C VAL A 28 12.50 6.23 -1.34
N PHE A 29 13.43 5.95 -2.24
CA PHE A 29 14.75 6.59 -2.24
C PHE A 29 14.66 8.10 -2.46
N GLU A 30 13.85 8.54 -3.42
CA GLU A 30 13.59 9.95 -3.70
C GLU A 30 12.99 10.65 -2.48
N PHE A 31 12.00 10.03 -1.82
CA PHE A 31 11.39 10.57 -0.61
C PHE A 31 12.37 10.70 0.56
N LEU A 32 13.28 9.74 0.71
CA LEU A 32 14.32 9.76 1.74
C LEU A 32 15.49 10.69 1.41
N GLY A 33 15.59 11.17 0.16
CA GLY A 33 16.69 12.01 -0.30
C GLY A 33 18.03 11.27 -0.38
N VAL A 34 18.01 9.98 -0.70
CA VAL A 34 19.22 9.15 -0.84
C VAL A 34 19.43 8.72 -2.29
N GLU A 35 20.66 8.32 -2.62
CA GLU A 35 20.97 7.81 -3.95
C GLU A 35 20.16 6.55 -4.28
N SER A 36 19.59 6.51 -5.47
CA SER A 36 18.85 5.34 -5.96
C SER A 36 19.79 4.18 -6.22
N TYR A 37 19.39 2.96 -5.85
CA TYR A 37 20.13 1.75 -6.15
C TYR A 37 19.21 0.66 -6.70
N GLN A 38 19.50 0.19 -7.92
CA GLN A 38 18.72 -0.89 -8.54
C GLN A 38 19.23 -2.26 -8.15
N LEU A 39 18.34 -3.06 -7.55
CA LEU A 39 18.62 -4.47 -7.34
C LEU A 39 18.45 -5.24 -8.66
N PRO A 40 19.28 -6.28 -8.92
CA PRO A 40 19.09 -7.15 -10.08
C PRO A 40 17.72 -7.86 -10.08
N GLN A 41 17.15 -8.08 -8.90
CA GLN A 41 15.85 -8.72 -8.71
C GLN A 41 15.24 -8.31 -7.37
N TYR A 42 13.91 -8.33 -7.31
CA TYR A 42 13.11 -8.05 -6.11
C TYR A 42 12.29 -9.28 -5.70
N PRO A 43 12.94 -10.33 -5.13
CA PRO A 43 12.25 -11.57 -4.81
C PRO A 43 11.30 -11.39 -3.64
N GLN A 44 10.07 -11.87 -3.78
CA GLN A 44 9.15 -11.99 -2.67
C GLN A 44 9.52 -13.21 -1.82
N VAL A 45 10.24 -12.98 -0.74
CA VAL A 45 10.65 -14.02 0.22
C VAL A 45 9.66 -14.13 1.38
N ASN A 46 9.60 -15.31 2.02
CA ASN A 46 8.77 -15.56 3.21
C ASN A 46 7.27 -15.26 3.04
N GLN A 47 6.73 -15.47 1.83
CA GLN A 47 5.29 -15.31 1.59
C GLN A 47 4.48 -16.28 2.45
N GLY A 48 3.65 -15.72 3.33
CA GLY A 48 2.69 -16.48 4.12
C GLY A 48 1.64 -17.13 3.22
N LYS A 49 1.31 -18.38 3.50
CA LYS A 49 0.17 -19.07 2.87
C LYS A 49 -1.01 -19.01 3.82
N TYR A 50 -2.09 -18.40 3.37
CA TYR A 50 -3.32 -18.28 4.14
C TYR A 50 -4.42 -19.13 3.48
N PRO A 51 -5.21 -19.89 4.26
CA PRO A 51 -6.35 -20.60 3.71
C PRO A 51 -7.39 -19.58 3.20
N PRO A 52 -8.19 -19.94 2.19
CA PRO A 52 -9.28 -19.07 1.75
C PRO A 52 -10.29 -18.87 2.88
N ILE A 53 -10.79 -17.65 3.00
CA ILE A 53 -11.91 -17.31 3.89
C ILE A 53 -13.24 -17.49 3.15
N SER A 54 -14.33 -17.67 3.89
CA SER A 54 -15.67 -17.72 3.29
C SER A 54 -16.09 -16.37 2.71
N GLU A 55 -16.95 -16.42 1.70
CA GLU A 55 -17.46 -15.21 1.05
C GLU A 55 -18.25 -14.31 2.01
N SER A 56 -18.98 -14.91 2.95
CA SER A 56 -19.70 -14.15 3.98
C SER A 56 -18.78 -13.34 4.89
N ILE A 57 -17.62 -13.90 5.27
CA ILE A 57 -16.62 -13.18 6.07
C ILE A 57 -15.98 -12.08 5.22
N ARG A 58 -15.64 -12.37 3.95
CA ARG A 58 -15.11 -11.37 3.02
C ARG A 58 -16.06 -10.17 2.88
N GLN A 59 -17.34 -10.43 2.63
CA GLN A 59 -18.36 -9.38 2.51
C GLN A 59 -18.48 -8.57 3.80
N THR A 60 -18.51 -9.23 4.96
CA THR A 60 -18.57 -8.57 6.27
C THR A 60 -17.38 -7.64 6.48
N MET A 61 -16.16 -8.08 6.14
CA MET A 61 -14.97 -7.26 6.22
C MET A 61 -15.01 -6.08 5.24
N ASN A 62 -15.42 -6.32 3.99
CA ASN A 62 -15.54 -5.27 2.98
C ASN A 62 -16.53 -4.20 3.41
N ASP A 63 -17.71 -4.58 3.89
CA ASP A 63 -18.73 -3.62 4.34
C ASP A 63 -18.29 -2.85 5.59
N TYR A 64 -17.62 -3.53 6.54
CA TYR A 64 -17.11 -2.89 7.73
C TYR A 64 -16.01 -1.86 7.42
N PHE A 65 -15.05 -2.21 6.56
CA PHE A 65 -13.91 -1.33 6.25
C PHE A 65 -14.22 -0.26 5.20
N ARG A 66 -15.30 -0.42 4.41
CA ARG A 66 -15.67 0.52 3.34
C ARG A 66 -15.68 1.99 3.76
N PRO A 67 -16.41 2.43 4.81
CA PRO A 67 -16.44 3.84 5.16
C PRO A 67 -15.07 4.37 5.59
N PHE A 68 -14.26 3.56 6.27
CA PHE A 68 -12.92 3.97 6.72
C PHE A 68 -11.93 4.09 5.57
N ASN A 69 -11.97 3.15 4.63
CA ASN A 69 -11.16 3.18 3.43
C ASN A 69 -11.55 4.37 2.53
N GLN A 70 -12.84 4.72 2.44
CA GLN A 70 -13.30 5.90 1.70
C GLN A 70 -12.76 7.19 2.34
N GLN A 71 -12.86 7.32 3.66
CA GLN A 71 -12.27 8.45 4.40
C GLN A 71 -10.75 8.54 4.19
N LEU A 72 -10.04 7.41 4.18
CA LEU A 72 -8.60 7.39 3.91
C LEU A 72 -8.28 7.83 2.48
N GLU A 73 -9.02 7.33 1.49
CA GLU A 73 -8.85 7.71 0.08
C GLU A 73 -9.06 9.21 -0.14
N GLU A 74 -10.11 9.78 0.46
CA GLU A 74 -10.39 11.22 0.41
C GLU A 74 -9.29 12.02 1.13
N TYR A 75 -8.88 11.57 2.30
CA TYR A 75 -7.83 12.22 3.09
C TYR A 75 -6.46 12.24 2.39
N LEU A 76 -6.16 11.18 1.63
CA LEU A 76 -4.89 11.06 0.90
C LEU A 76 -4.96 11.54 -0.55
N ASP A 77 -6.16 11.90 -1.03
CA ASP A 77 -6.45 12.17 -2.44
C ASP A 77 -5.91 11.06 -3.38
N ARG A 78 -6.15 9.81 -2.98
CA ARG A 78 -5.62 8.62 -3.68
C ARG A 78 -6.63 7.49 -3.62
N LYS A 79 -6.85 6.79 -4.75
CA LYS A 79 -7.63 5.56 -4.79
C LYS A 79 -6.77 4.33 -4.52
N PHE A 80 -7.22 3.47 -3.61
CA PHE A 80 -6.58 2.20 -3.31
C PHE A 80 -7.28 1.02 -3.99
N ASN A 81 -8.57 1.14 -4.29
CA ASN A 81 -9.38 0.12 -4.98
C ASN A 81 -9.42 -1.23 -4.23
N TRP A 82 -9.49 -1.18 -2.89
CA TRP A 82 -9.56 -2.39 -2.05
C TRP A 82 -10.94 -3.04 -1.98
N TYR A 83 -11.94 -2.48 -2.67
CA TYR A 83 -13.28 -3.04 -2.69
C TYR A 83 -13.37 -4.08 -3.82
N CYS A 84 -13.51 -5.35 -3.42
CA CYS A 84 -13.91 -6.44 -4.29
C CYS A 84 -15.42 -6.66 -4.19
#